data_AF-N8RMN4-F1
#
_entry.id   AF-N8RMN4-F1
#
_cell.length_a   1.000
_cell.length_b   1.000
_cell.length_c   1.000
_cell.angle_alpha   90.00
_cell.angle_beta   90.00
_cell.angle_gamma   90.00
#
_symmetry.space_group_name_H-M   'P 1'
#
loop_
_entity.id
_entity.type
_entity.pdbx_description
1 polymer ?
#
loop_
_entity_poly.entity_id
_entity_poly.type
_entity_poly.pdbx_seq_one_letter_code
_entity_poly.pdbx_strand_id
1 'polypeptide(L)'
;MNNCEKTLDPKEILGCSYDEVKDLIDTVYLMTWEQVLLVPLYTRQQFFYQKNSKGEDKDQPDDPISFSNKMKLISALFKSNKFSDEFQNAVLEKIERYEDIHSITSYLLNLEVDSLKEQAKILLNIITTEHITFSGNKSYHKENHPYTYKTMNNCLYNIINIFQFTLNLSIFNENIEDVLLKALKYAITGDRQLHLSEDELKRGLREKTSLESALIYVRENFNNEFDKNLIKKSVHIYLSKEIGNNISKLFQYIENGNVENVYRVKNFFEKAVNVRDDNNNKIIEIDKKIFKNLVALGQFKSVMDAIEHKLNNQYFRYENDDLESLEKLKSWYLNSKTGLLRSKRNIPSLVASILYFDVFGREGSFDMLYGLFVPIRKKGKIFIKDYYLLVTGIIYRFLYKYDFLNEDLRKDRIFHCFNKDEYLDNIEDFIMCQYDNKYTPKEKISENLDNIKTLHDPIMSDWSVISFDEGSDKFNAMVNRFKKLPNYLNAPKFIVKDTETQEEKRKEWDIGELIALQRLKKNHYPINSSFPLPLWVDMSMKGEIEN
;
A
#
# COMPACT_ATOMS: atom_id res chain seq x y z
N MET A 1 42.78 -11.88 -36.56
CA MET A 1 41.34 -11.80 -36.25
C MET A 1 41.16 -12.23 -34.80
N ASN A 2 41.11 -11.26 -33.89
CA ASN A 2 40.72 -11.45 -32.49
C ASN A 2 39.93 -10.19 -32.10
N ASN A 3 38.71 -10.07 -32.64
CA ASN A 3 37.73 -9.15 -32.07
C ASN A 3 37.05 -9.91 -30.94
N CYS A 4 37.66 -9.89 -29.75
CA CYS A 4 36.85 -9.98 -28.54
C CYS A 4 35.95 -8.74 -28.57
N GLU A 5 34.68 -8.92 -28.92
CA GLU A 5 33.63 -7.95 -28.61
C GLU A 5 33.77 -7.63 -27.11
N LYS A 6 34.36 -6.47 -26.81
CA LYS A 6 34.33 -5.95 -25.46
C LYS A 6 32.88 -5.58 -25.20
N THR A 7 32.18 -6.42 -24.43
CA THR A 7 30.92 -6.05 -23.79
C THR A 7 31.11 -4.69 -23.15
N LEU A 8 30.38 -3.69 -23.67
CA LEU A 8 30.44 -2.31 -23.22
C LEU A 8 29.84 -2.22 -21.81
N ASP A 9 30.60 -1.70 -20.85
CA ASP A 9 30.07 -1.43 -19.51
C ASP A 9 29.06 -0.27 -19.60
N PRO A 10 27.78 -0.46 -19.22
CA PRO A 10 26.79 0.61 -19.25
C PRO A 10 27.21 1.85 -18.47
N LYS A 11 28.06 1.69 -17.44
CA LYS A 11 28.59 2.82 -16.65
C LYS A 11 29.40 3.79 -17.49
N GLU A 12 29.99 3.35 -18.60
CA GLU A 12 30.73 4.22 -19.52
C GLU A 12 29.83 5.27 -20.18
N ILE A 13 28.58 4.90 -20.52
CA ILE A 13 27.64 5.75 -21.27
C ILE A 13 26.53 6.30 -20.37
N LEU A 14 25.88 5.47 -19.57
CA LEU A 14 24.74 5.84 -18.71
C LEU A 14 25.17 6.61 -17.45
N GLY A 15 26.42 6.45 -17.02
CA GLY A 15 26.91 7.00 -15.76
C GLY A 15 26.39 6.28 -14.50
N CYS A 16 25.73 5.13 -14.68
CA CYS A 16 25.33 4.20 -13.63
C CYS A 16 25.62 2.74 -14.05
N SER A 17 25.85 1.86 -13.09
CA SER A 17 26.02 0.42 -13.30
C SER A 17 24.73 -0.36 -13.08
N TYR A 18 24.69 -1.61 -13.57
CA TYR A 18 23.59 -2.54 -13.29
C TYR A 18 23.35 -2.72 -11.79
N ASP A 19 24.41 -2.90 -11.01
CA ASP A 19 24.30 -3.15 -9.56
C ASP A 19 23.76 -1.93 -8.81
N GLU A 20 24.19 -0.72 -9.19
CA GLU A 20 23.69 0.53 -8.61
C GLU A 20 22.17 0.68 -8.85
N VAL A 21 21.71 0.44 -10.08
CA VAL A 21 20.27 0.57 -10.41
C VAL A 21 19.45 -0.55 -9.79
N LYS A 22 19.97 -1.79 -9.78
CA LYS A 22 19.30 -2.92 -9.15
C LYS A 22 19.12 -2.72 -7.64
N ASP A 23 20.16 -2.24 -6.95
CA ASP A 23 20.09 -1.94 -5.52
C ASP A 23 19.04 -0.85 -5.20
N LEU A 24 18.93 0.18 -6.04
CA LEU A 24 17.89 1.21 -5.92
C LEU A 24 16.49 0.61 -6.08
N ILE A 25 16.26 -0.16 -7.14
CA ILE A 25 14.97 -0.81 -7.43
C ILE A 25 14.60 -1.78 -6.31
N ASP A 26 15.54 -2.62 -5.86
CA ASP A 26 15.30 -3.62 -4.80
C ASP A 26 14.99 -2.95 -3.46
N THR A 27 15.67 -1.85 -3.13
CA THR A 27 15.42 -1.09 -1.90
C THR A 27 14.05 -0.44 -1.91
N VAL A 28 13.66 0.18 -3.03
CA VAL A 28 12.35 0.82 -3.18
C VAL A 28 11.22 -0.21 -3.22
N TYR A 29 11.47 -1.39 -3.79
CA TYR A 29 10.52 -2.51 -3.73
C TYR A 29 10.25 -2.96 -2.29
N LEU A 30 11.31 -3.11 -1.47
CA LEU A 30 11.17 -3.44 -0.05
C LEU A 30 10.42 -2.36 0.73
N MET A 31 10.72 -1.09 0.46
CA MET A 31 10.01 0.03 1.07
C MET A 31 8.52 0.03 0.73
N THR A 32 8.20 -0.23 -0.55
CA THR A 32 6.82 -0.32 -1.04
C THR A 32 6.06 -1.43 -0.33
N TRP A 33 6.64 -2.64 -0.26
CA TRP A 33 6.04 -3.75 0.48
C TRP A 33 5.91 -3.48 1.97
N GLU A 34 6.87 -2.79 2.60
CA GLU A 34 6.77 -2.41 4.00
C GLU A 34 5.55 -1.50 4.22
N GLN A 35 5.34 -0.49 3.39
CA GLN A 35 4.16 0.37 3.47
C GLN A 35 2.86 -0.41 3.21
N VAL A 36 2.83 -1.28 2.19
CA VAL A 36 1.67 -2.11 1.83
C VAL A 36 1.30 -3.09 2.94
N LEU A 37 2.26 -3.57 3.75
CA LEU A 37 2.02 -4.55 4.82
C LEU A 37 1.74 -3.90 6.17
N LEU A 38 2.29 -2.72 6.47
CA LEU A 38 2.07 -2.03 7.74
C LEU A 38 0.58 -1.69 7.95
N VAL A 39 -0.10 -1.15 6.94
CA VAL A 39 -1.53 -0.82 7.03
C VAL A 39 -2.39 -2.05 7.39
N PRO A 40 -2.43 -3.14 6.60
CA PRO A 40 -3.29 -4.27 6.88
C PRO A 40 -2.95 -5.01 8.18
N LEU A 41 -1.67 -5.05 8.59
CA LEU A 41 -1.28 -5.61 9.88
C LEU A 41 -1.80 -4.75 11.03
N TYR A 42 -1.59 -3.43 10.98
CA TYR A 42 -2.10 -2.50 11.97
C TYR A 42 -3.62 -2.59 12.10
N THR A 43 -4.33 -2.55 10.96
CA THR A 43 -5.78 -2.59 10.92
C THR A 43 -6.34 -3.86 11.57
N ARG A 44 -5.72 -5.02 11.29
CA ARG A 44 -6.16 -6.30 11.88
C ARG A 44 -5.88 -6.38 13.37
N GLN A 45 -4.75 -5.82 13.84
CA GLN A 45 -4.47 -5.72 15.26
C GLN A 45 -5.58 -4.99 16.03
N GLN A 46 -6.25 -4.00 15.43
CA GLN A 46 -7.32 -3.26 16.10
C GLN A 46 -8.56 -4.11 16.42
N PHE A 47 -8.72 -5.31 15.84
CA PHE A 47 -9.87 -6.19 16.13
C PHE A 47 -9.70 -7.05 17.39
N PHE A 48 -8.48 -7.25 17.88
CA PHE A 48 -8.23 -8.17 18.99
C PHE A 48 -7.20 -7.67 20.01
N TYR A 49 -6.50 -6.59 19.73
CA TYR A 49 -5.55 -6.01 20.67
C TYR A 49 -6.34 -5.24 21.73
N GLN A 50 -6.27 -5.68 22.99
CA GLN A 50 -7.03 -5.05 24.07
C GLN A 50 -6.19 -4.52 25.23
N LYS A 51 -5.01 -5.08 25.58
CA LYS A 51 -4.26 -4.65 26.78
C LYS A 51 -2.77 -4.93 26.72
N ASN A 52 -1.99 -4.13 27.45
CA ASN A 52 -0.58 -4.37 27.73
C ASN A 52 -0.45 -5.58 28.68
N SER A 53 0.78 -6.11 28.82
CA SER A 53 1.15 -7.18 29.77
C SER A 53 0.78 -6.92 31.23
N LYS A 54 0.44 -5.67 31.60
CA LYS A 54 0.06 -5.23 32.95
C LYS A 54 -1.45 -5.07 33.18
N GLY A 55 -2.29 -5.35 32.18
CA GLY A 55 -3.74 -5.23 32.30
C GLY A 55 -4.27 -3.78 32.28
N GLU A 56 -3.40 -2.81 32.05
CA GLU A 56 -3.74 -1.43 31.70
C GLU A 56 -4.21 -1.40 30.23
N ASP A 57 -5.14 -0.51 29.92
CA ASP A 57 -5.51 -0.23 28.53
C ASP A 57 -4.29 0.43 27.86
N LYS A 58 -3.84 -0.09 26.71
CA LYS A 58 -2.89 0.68 25.89
C LYS A 58 -3.59 1.97 25.48
N ASP A 59 -2.81 3.01 25.21
CA ASP A 59 -3.22 4.27 24.58
C ASP A 59 -3.78 4.05 23.14
N GLN A 60 -4.74 3.13 22.96
CA GLN A 60 -5.38 2.88 21.68
C GLN A 60 -6.54 3.84 21.46
N PRO A 61 -6.76 4.30 20.22
CA PRO A 61 -7.80 5.29 19.95
C PRO A 61 -9.21 4.74 20.16
N ASP A 62 -9.42 3.43 19.92
CA ASP A 62 -10.71 2.75 19.98
C ASP A 62 -10.60 1.37 20.65
N ASP A 63 -11.66 0.95 21.35
CA ASP A 63 -11.85 -0.46 21.68
C ASP A 63 -12.26 -1.28 20.44
N PRO A 64 -12.03 -2.60 20.39
CA PRO A 64 -12.31 -3.39 19.19
C PRO A 64 -13.77 -3.39 18.71
N ILE A 65 -14.75 -3.22 19.61
CA ILE A 65 -16.17 -3.17 19.23
C ILE A 65 -16.44 -1.83 18.54
N SER A 66 -15.96 -0.73 19.11
CA SER A 66 -16.06 0.59 18.49
C SER A 66 -15.35 0.62 17.13
N PHE A 67 -14.14 0.07 17.04
CA PHE A 67 -13.39 -0.02 15.79
C PHE A 67 -14.17 -0.80 14.71
N SER A 68 -14.70 -1.99 15.07
CA SER A 68 -15.50 -2.81 14.17
C SER A 68 -16.75 -2.07 13.66
N ASN A 69 -17.48 -1.39 14.55
CA ASN A 69 -18.68 -0.65 14.16
C ASN A 69 -18.37 0.58 13.31
N LYS A 70 -17.24 1.26 13.53
CA LYS A 70 -16.76 2.31 12.61
C LYS A 70 -16.42 1.74 11.24
N MET A 71 -15.74 0.59 11.16
CA MET A 71 -15.45 -0.08 9.89
C MET A 71 -16.73 -0.45 9.12
N LYS A 72 -17.79 -0.89 9.81
CA LYS A 72 -19.10 -1.14 9.17
C LYS A 72 -19.70 0.13 8.59
N LEU A 73 -19.69 1.22 9.36
CA LEU A 73 -20.21 2.51 8.90
C LEU A 73 -19.46 3.04 7.68
N ILE A 74 -18.12 3.00 7.71
CA ILE A 74 -17.27 3.39 6.59
C ILE A 74 -17.53 2.51 5.36
N SER A 75 -17.65 1.19 5.56
CA SER A 75 -17.99 0.27 4.49
C SER A 75 -19.34 0.62 3.85
N ALA A 76 -20.37 0.89 4.66
CA ALA A 76 -21.68 1.31 4.15
C ALA A 76 -21.59 2.63 3.35
N LEU A 77 -20.78 3.57 3.83
CA LEU A 77 -20.61 4.90 3.23
C LEU A 77 -19.87 4.87 1.89
N PHE A 78 -18.78 4.11 1.78
CA PHE A 78 -17.91 4.15 0.60
C PHE A 78 -18.17 3.01 -0.39
N LYS A 79 -18.86 1.93 -0.01
CA LYS A 79 -19.24 0.85 -0.94
C LYS A 79 -20.59 1.04 -1.58
N SER A 80 -21.37 2.03 -1.19
CA SER A 80 -22.64 2.27 -1.85
C SER A 80 -22.47 3.38 -2.89
N ASN A 81 -22.94 3.13 -4.11
CA ASN A 81 -23.11 4.16 -5.14
C ASN A 81 -24.25 5.15 -4.80
N LYS A 82 -24.71 5.16 -3.54
CA LYS A 82 -25.86 5.95 -3.08
C LYS A 82 -25.44 7.29 -2.47
N PHE A 83 -24.13 7.51 -2.25
CA PHE A 83 -23.62 8.69 -1.57
C PHE A 83 -22.70 9.50 -2.48
N SER A 84 -22.82 10.82 -2.45
CA SER A 84 -21.91 11.74 -3.14
C SER A 84 -20.59 11.89 -2.36
N ASP A 85 -19.50 12.20 -3.06
CA ASP A 85 -18.18 12.42 -2.45
C ASP A 85 -18.23 13.49 -1.34
N GLU A 86 -19.00 14.54 -1.53
CA GLU A 86 -19.22 15.60 -0.53
C GLU A 86 -19.80 15.03 0.77
N PHE A 87 -20.86 14.24 0.67
CA PHE A 87 -21.51 13.61 1.83
C PHE A 87 -20.59 12.60 2.51
N GLN A 88 -19.91 11.76 1.71
CA GLN A 88 -18.95 10.77 2.20
C GLN A 88 -17.82 11.42 2.99
N ASN A 89 -17.22 12.49 2.45
CA ASN A 89 -16.12 13.20 3.11
C ASN A 89 -16.58 13.89 4.39
N ALA A 90 -17.78 14.47 4.42
CA ALA A 90 -18.30 15.13 5.63
C ALA A 90 -18.57 14.15 6.78
N VAL A 91 -19.11 12.96 6.49
CA VAL A 91 -19.31 11.92 7.51
C VAL A 91 -17.98 11.30 7.95
N LEU A 92 -17.09 11.02 6.99
CA LEU A 92 -15.74 10.51 7.29
C LEU A 92 -15.00 11.46 8.24
N GLU A 93 -15.08 12.77 7.99
CA GLU A 93 -14.42 13.76 8.84
C GLU A 93 -14.85 13.66 10.31
N LYS A 94 -16.13 13.41 10.58
CA LYS A 94 -16.65 13.25 11.95
C LYS A 94 -16.11 12.01 12.62
N ILE A 95 -15.99 10.91 11.87
CA ILE A 95 -15.38 9.67 12.34
C ILE A 95 -13.88 9.90 12.65
N GLU A 96 -13.17 10.64 11.79
CA GLU A 96 -11.77 11.05 11.97
C GLU A 96 -11.55 12.10 13.08
N ARG A 97 -12.63 12.73 13.56
CA ARG A 97 -12.67 13.58 14.76
C ARG A 97 -13.03 12.78 16.03
N TYR A 98 -13.17 11.46 15.92
CA TYR A 98 -13.53 10.56 17.03
C TYR A 98 -14.83 10.99 17.72
N GLU A 99 -15.78 11.54 16.95
CA GLU A 99 -17.13 11.82 17.42
C GLU A 99 -17.86 10.50 17.70
N ASP A 100 -18.72 10.48 18.72
CA ASP A 100 -19.59 9.34 19.01
C ASP A 100 -20.69 9.20 17.94
N ILE A 101 -21.32 8.02 17.90
CA ILE A 101 -22.41 7.77 16.96
C ILE A 101 -23.57 8.75 17.12
N HIS A 102 -23.87 9.21 18.36
CA HIS A 102 -24.96 10.15 18.60
C HIS A 102 -24.70 11.51 17.96
N SER A 103 -23.50 12.05 18.09
CA SER A 103 -23.03 13.28 17.46
C SER A 103 -23.14 13.21 15.94
N ILE A 104 -22.76 12.07 15.34
CA ILE A 104 -22.90 11.82 13.91
C ILE A 104 -24.39 11.77 13.51
N THR A 105 -25.22 11.04 14.26
CA THR A 105 -26.66 10.98 13.96
C THR A 105 -27.35 12.34 14.10
N SER A 106 -26.99 13.15 15.10
CA SER A 106 -27.51 14.52 15.26
C SER A 106 -27.10 15.41 14.10
N TYR A 107 -25.85 15.31 13.63
CA TYR A 107 -25.42 16.00 12.42
C TYR A 107 -26.27 15.61 11.21
N LEU A 108 -26.46 14.31 10.99
CA LEU A 108 -27.24 13.80 9.85
C LEU A 108 -28.71 14.27 9.88
N LEU A 109 -29.30 14.42 11.06
CA LEU A 109 -30.68 14.91 11.23
C LEU A 109 -30.81 16.42 11.00
N ASN A 110 -29.74 17.18 11.22
CA ASN A 110 -29.74 18.65 11.18
C ASN A 110 -29.16 19.24 9.89
N LEU A 111 -28.89 18.42 8.86
CA LEU A 111 -28.42 18.92 7.57
C LEU A 111 -29.46 19.87 6.95
N GLU A 112 -29.02 21.03 6.47
CA GLU A 112 -29.91 22.02 5.88
C GLU A 112 -30.15 21.79 4.39
N VAL A 113 -29.16 21.22 3.68
CA VAL A 113 -29.18 20.99 2.23
C VAL A 113 -30.03 19.76 1.87
N ASP A 114 -31.10 19.97 1.09
CA ASP A 114 -32.08 18.92 0.77
C ASP A 114 -31.47 17.69 0.05
N SER A 115 -30.49 17.89 -0.83
CA SER A 115 -29.79 16.78 -1.51
C SER A 115 -28.99 15.90 -0.56
N LEU A 116 -28.47 16.46 0.53
CA LEU A 116 -27.75 15.72 1.57
C LEU A 116 -28.71 15.08 2.58
N LYS A 117 -29.90 15.65 2.82
CA LYS A 117 -30.92 15.06 3.69
C LYS A 117 -31.40 13.69 3.22
N GLU A 118 -31.62 13.49 1.92
CA GLU A 118 -32.03 12.18 1.40
C GLU A 118 -30.94 11.12 1.59
N GLN A 119 -29.67 11.48 1.36
CA GLN A 119 -28.53 10.62 1.65
C GLN A 119 -28.43 10.31 3.15
N ALA A 120 -28.63 11.31 4.01
CA ALA A 120 -28.64 11.12 5.45
C ALA A 120 -29.73 10.17 5.92
N LYS A 121 -30.95 10.22 5.36
CA LYS A 121 -32.01 9.25 5.66
C LYS A 121 -31.59 7.82 5.32
N ILE A 122 -30.94 7.61 4.18
CA ILE A 122 -30.42 6.29 3.77
C ILE A 122 -29.38 5.81 4.79
N LEU A 123 -28.42 6.66 5.16
CA LEU A 123 -27.36 6.29 6.10
C LEU A 123 -27.90 6.03 7.51
N LEU A 124 -28.84 6.84 7.99
CA LEU A 124 -29.52 6.66 9.29
C LEU A 124 -30.30 5.35 9.34
N ASN A 125 -30.96 4.97 8.24
CA ASN A 125 -31.62 3.68 8.15
C ASN A 125 -30.60 2.54 8.26
N ILE A 126 -29.46 2.62 7.57
CA ILE A 126 -28.39 1.60 7.66
C ILE A 126 -27.87 1.50 9.10
N ILE A 127 -27.54 2.63 9.74
CA ILE A 127 -27.09 2.68 11.14
C ILE A 127 -28.07 1.95 12.05
N THR A 128 -29.37 2.18 11.85
CA THR A 128 -30.43 1.57 12.66
C THR A 128 -30.59 0.08 12.39
N THR A 129 -30.64 -0.33 11.12
CA THR A 129 -30.87 -1.73 10.72
C THR A 129 -29.69 -2.63 11.02
N GLU A 130 -28.46 -2.10 10.96
CA GLU A 130 -27.23 -2.86 11.24
C GLU A 130 -26.75 -2.70 12.69
N HIS A 131 -27.51 -1.98 13.53
CA HIS A 131 -27.20 -1.73 14.94
C HIS A 131 -25.78 -1.16 15.16
N ILE A 132 -25.39 -0.20 14.32
CA ILE A 132 -24.07 0.43 14.40
C ILE A 132 -24.05 1.37 15.61
N THR A 133 -23.17 1.09 16.58
CA THR A 133 -23.00 1.92 17.78
C THR A 133 -21.53 1.95 18.22
N PHE A 134 -21.04 3.12 18.62
CA PHE A 134 -19.69 3.27 19.16
C PHE A 134 -19.58 4.55 20.00
N SER A 135 -18.72 4.51 21.01
CA SER A 135 -18.39 5.69 21.80
C SER A 135 -17.36 6.56 21.08
N GLY A 136 -17.49 7.87 21.27
CA GLY A 136 -16.48 8.84 20.87
C GLY A 136 -15.38 8.89 21.93
N ASN A 137 -14.17 9.22 21.51
CA ASN A 137 -13.01 9.21 22.41
C ASN A 137 -12.30 10.57 22.43
N LYS A 138 -13.08 11.64 22.61
CA LYS A 138 -12.60 13.04 22.59
C LYS A 138 -11.58 13.36 23.70
N SER A 139 -11.46 12.52 24.73
CA SER A 139 -10.62 12.74 25.91
C SER A 139 -9.20 12.15 25.82
N TYR A 140 -8.87 11.33 24.82
CA TYR A 140 -7.50 10.81 24.66
C TYR A 140 -6.63 11.79 23.87
N HIS A 141 -5.91 12.65 24.60
CA HIS A 141 -5.06 13.70 24.05
C HIS A 141 -3.76 13.22 23.38
N LYS A 142 -3.54 11.91 23.17
CA LYS A 142 -2.22 11.42 22.75
C LYS A 142 -2.13 10.68 21.42
N GLU A 143 -3.05 9.80 21.03
CA GLU A 143 -2.83 9.01 19.82
C GLU A 143 -4.10 8.85 18.97
N ASN A 144 -4.06 9.39 17.75
CA ASN A 144 -4.98 9.04 16.68
C ASN A 144 -4.41 7.83 15.94
N HIS A 145 -5.27 7.02 15.29
CA HIS A 145 -4.82 6.02 14.33
C HIS A 145 -3.85 6.67 13.31
N PRO A 146 -2.75 5.98 12.96
CA PRO A 146 -1.77 6.49 12.00
C PRO A 146 -2.32 6.51 10.56
N TYR A 147 -3.42 5.82 10.30
CA TYR A 147 -4.08 5.72 9.00
C TYR A 147 -5.52 6.19 9.12
N THR A 148 -6.08 6.71 8.02
CA THR A 148 -7.50 7.06 7.96
C THR A 148 -8.36 5.80 8.05
N TYR A 149 -9.57 5.91 8.60
CA TYR A 149 -10.54 4.81 8.62
C TYR A 149 -10.90 4.34 7.21
N LYS A 150 -10.88 5.25 6.20
CA LYS A 150 -11.08 4.90 4.79
C LYS A 150 -9.98 3.95 4.28
N THR A 151 -8.71 4.33 4.45
CA THR A 151 -7.55 3.50 4.06
C THR A 151 -7.58 2.15 4.80
N MET A 152 -7.84 2.17 6.11
CA MET A 152 -7.97 0.95 6.90
C MET A 152 -9.08 0.04 6.37
N ASN A 153 -10.26 0.58 6.06
CA ASN A 153 -11.38 -0.17 5.50
C ASN A 153 -11.03 -0.80 4.14
N ASN A 154 -10.39 -0.04 3.24
CA ASN A 154 -9.93 -0.54 1.95
C ASN A 154 -8.98 -1.73 2.10
N CYS A 155 -8.02 -1.66 3.03
CA CYS A 155 -7.12 -2.78 3.33
C CYS A 155 -7.82 -3.99 3.99
N LEU A 156 -9.02 -3.82 4.54
CA LEU A 156 -9.81 -4.95 5.04
C LEU A 156 -10.53 -5.66 3.91
N TYR A 157 -11.28 -4.98 3.05
CA TYR A 157 -12.10 -5.70 2.06
C TYR A 157 -11.38 -6.00 0.74
N ASN A 158 -10.31 -5.26 0.40
CA ASN A 158 -9.69 -5.31 -0.94
C ASN A 158 -8.26 -5.86 -0.94
N ILE A 159 -7.86 -6.59 0.11
CA ILE A 159 -6.44 -6.90 0.34
C ILE A 159 -5.81 -7.76 -0.77
N ILE A 160 -6.58 -8.70 -1.33
CA ILE A 160 -6.10 -9.60 -2.39
C ILE A 160 -5.74 -8.78 -3.63
N ASN A 161 -6.60 -7.86 -4.04
CA ASN A 161 -6.34 -6.99 -5.20
C ASN A 161 -5.16 -6.05 -4.94
N ILE A 162 -5.01 -5.53 -3.71
CA ILE A 162 -3.84 -4.71 -3.34
C ILE A 162 -2.55 -5.53 -3.49
N PHE A 163 -2.53 -6.78 -3.01
CA PHE A 163 -1.37 -7.67 -3.19
C PHE A 163 -1.12 -8.02 -4.65
N GLN A 164 -2.17 -8.32 -5.43
CA GLN A 164 -2.05 -8.55 -6.87
C GLN A 164 -1.48 -7.32 -7.58
N PHE A 165 -1.98 -6.12 -7.30
CA PHE A 165 -1.47 -4.87 -7.87
C PHE A 165 0.02 -4.74 -7.55
N THR A 166 0.40 -4.93 -6.28
CA THR A 166 1.79 -4.79 -5.83
C THR A 166 2.72 -5.78 -6.53
N LEU A 167 2.32 -7.05 -6.67
CA LEU A 167 3.07 -8.09 -7.39
C LEU A 167 3.17 -7.83 -8.90
N ASN A 168 2.25 -7.05 -9.46
CA ASN A 168 2.16 -6.75 -10.90
C ASN A 168 2.81 -5.45 -11.33
N LEU A 169 3.44 -4.73 -10.42
CA LEU A 169 4.19 -3.53 -10.76
C LEU A 169 5.36 -3.90 -11.68
N SER A 170 5.19 -3.66 -12.98
CA SER A 170 6.05 -4.20 -14.04
C SER A 170 7.53 -3.89 -13.83
N ILE A 171 7.85 -2.67 -13.38
CA ILE A 171 9.23 -2.21 -13.17
C ILE A 171 10.02 -3.06 -12.17
N PHE A 172 9.36 -3.72 -11.22
CA PHE A 172 10.04 -4.59 -10.25
C PHE A 172 10.26 -6.01 -10.75
N ASN A 173 9.61 -6.38 -11.86
CA ASN A 173 9.67 -7.70 -12.49
C ASN A 173 10.40 -7.69 -13.84
N GLU A 174 10.69 -6.51 -14.40
CA GLU A 174 11.43 -6.34 -15.64
C GLU A 174 12.90 -6.73 -15.49
N ASN A 175 13.50 -7.25 -16.58
CA ASN A 175 14.95 -7.42 -16.64
C ASN A 175 15.61 -6.04 -16.51
N ILE A 176 16.64 -5.93 -15.66
CA ILE A 176 17.38 -4.69 -15.45
C ILE A 176 17.94 -4.11 -16.76
N GLU A 177 18.30 -4.97 -17.71
CA GLU A 177 18.77 -4.57 -19.04
C GLU A 177 17.67 -3.85 -19.84
N ASP A 178 16.43 -4.34 -19.77
CA ASP A 178 15.28 -3.73 -20.44
C ASP A 178 14.93 -2.38 -19.81
N VAL A 179 15.01 -2.29 -18.47
CA VAL A 179 14.80 -1.03 -17.73
C VAL A 179 15.83 0.02 -18.15
N LEU A 180 17.10 -0.36 -18.20
CA LEU A 180 18.19 0.53 -18.61
C LEU A 180 18.11 0.90 -20.09
N LEU A 181 17.66 -0.01 -20.97
CA LEU A 181 17.41 0.30 -22.38
C LEU A 181 16.33 1.37 -22.52
N LYS A 182 15.20 1.23 -21.81
CA LYS A 182 14.14 2.25 -21.79
C LYS A 182 14.66 3.59 -21.26
N ALA A 183 15.45 3.58 -20.19
CA ALA A 183 16.04 4.77 -19.60
C ALA A 183 17.01 5.48 -20.57
N LEU A 184 17.86 4.73 -21.28
CA LEU A 184 18.75 5.26 -22.31
C LEU A 184 17.97 5.90 -23.46
N LYS A 185 16.95 5.20 -23.98
CA LYS A 185 16.09 5.73 -25.04
C LYS A 185 15.38 7.01 -24.59
N TYR A 186 14.91 7.06 -23.35
CA TYR A 186 14.32 8.27 -22.77
C TYR A 186 15.33 9.42 -22.69
N ALA A 187 16.54 9.15 -22.17
CA ALA A 187 17.56 10.16 -21.98
C ALA A 187 18.00 10.85 -23.27
N ILE A 188 18.00 10.12 -24.39
CA ILE A 188 18.45 10.62 -25.69
C ILE A 188 17.28 11.14 -26.53
N THR A 189 16.08 10.52 -26.45
CA THR A 189 14.97 10.79 -27.38
C THR A 189 13.70 11.37 -26.74
N GLY A 190 13.66 11.67 -25.44
CA GLY A 190 12.48 12.22 -24.73
C GLY A 190 12.49 13.74 -24.53
N ASP A 191 11.33 14.39 -24.43
CA ASP A 191 11.05 15.85 -24.58
C ASP A 191 11.96 16.91 -23.91
N ARG A 192 12.87 16.56 -22.99
CA ARG A 192 13.87 17.48 -22.37
C ARG A 192 15.29 17.26 -22.94
N GLN A 193 15.39 17.02 -24.24
CA GLN A 193 16.56 16.42 -24.89
C GLN A 193 17.85 17.27 -24.78
N LEU A 194 18.99 16.56 -24.78
CA LEU A 194 20.21 17.04 -25.44
C LEU A 194 19.80 17.50 -26.84
N HIS A 195 20.08 18.75 -27.21
CA HIS A 195 19.82 19.26 -28.55
C HIS A 195 20.70 18.51 -29.57
N LEU A 196 20.27 17.31 -29.96
CA LEU A 196 20.93 16.50 -30.96
C LEU A 196 20.35 16.85 -32.32
N SER A 197 21.26 17.14 -33.22
CA SER A 197 21.07 17.77 -34.53
C SER A 197 20.31 16.92 -35.55
N GLU A 198 20.16 15.60 -35.35
CA GLU A 198 19.66 14.70 -36.41
C GLU A 198 18.60 13.70 -35.92
N ASP A 199 17.40 13.76 -36.51
CA ASP A 199 16.27 12.86 -36.22
C ASP A 199 16.51 11.40 -36.65
N GLU A 200 17.38 11.17 -37.64
CA GLU A 200 17.72 9.82 -38.12
C GLU A 200 18.46 9.00 -37.05
N LEU A 201 19.35 9.65 -36.29
CA LEU A 201 20.09 9.01 -35.20
C LEU A 201 19.17 8.62 -34.03
N LYS A 202 18.18 9.48 -33.72
CA LYS A 202 17.16 9.17 -32.70
C LYS A 202 16.28 8.00 -33.14
N ARG A 203 15.91 7.92 -34.42
CA ARG A 203 15.15 6.79 -34.97
C ARG A 203 15.95 5.48 -34.88
N GLY A 204 17.23 5.51 -35.27
CA GLY A 204 18.10 4.33 -35.20
C GLY A 204 18.27 3.77 -33.78
N LEU A 205 18.30 4.64 -32.75
CA LEU A 205 18.34 4.20 -31.35
C LEU A 205 17.00 3.58 -30.90
N ARG A 206 15.86 4.13 -31.34
CA ARG A 206 14.53 3.63 -30.96
C ARG A 206 14.29 2.20 -31.45
N GLU A 207 14.85 1.85 -32.60
CA GLU A 207 14.77 0.52 -33.23
C GLU A 207 15.58 -0.56 -32.50
N LYS A 208 16.51 -0.19 -31.61
CA LYS A 208 17.33 -1.18 -30.87
C LYS A 208 16.50 -1.95 -29.86
N THR A 209 16.58 -3.28 -29.91
CA THR A 209 15.81 -4.18 -29.05
C THR A 209 16.57 -4.67 -27.83
N SER A 210 17.90 -4.50 -27.78
CA SER A 210 18.75 -4.87 -26.64
C SER A 210 19.57 -3.69 -26.14
N LEU A 211 19.91 -3.70 -24.85
CA LEU A 211 20.76 -2.68 -24.24
C LEU A 211 22.15 -2.63 -24.88
N GLU A 212 22.77 -3.79 -25.11
CA GLU A 212 24.10 -3.88 -25.73
C GLU A 212 24.12 -3.22 -27.12
N SER A 213 23.16 -3.55 -27.98
CA SER A 213 23.08 -2.96 -29.33
C SER A 213 22.81 -1.45 -29.28
N ALA A 214 22.08 -0.98 -28.28
CA ALA A 214 21.84 0.44 -28.06
C ALA A 214 23.10 1.17 -27.57
N LEU A 215 23.87 0.57 -26.64
CA LEU A 215 25.12 1.13 -26.15
C LEU A 215 26.18 1.22 -27.25
N ILE A 216 26.33 0.19 -28.08
CA ILE A 216 27.22 0.19 -29.25
C ILE A 216 26.79 1.30 -30.21
N TYR A 217 25.50 1.38 -30.54
CA TYR A 217 24.96 2.40 -31.42
C TYR A 217 25.23 3.82 -30.90
N VAL A 218 25.03 4.05 -29.59
CA VAL A 218 25.34 5.33 -28.96
C VAL A 218 26.84 5.63 -29.07
N ARG A 219 27.71 4.69 -28.73
CA ARG A 219 29.16 4.90 -28.84
C ARG A 219 29.62 5.23 -30.26
N GLU A 220 29.10 4.53 -31.26
CA GLU A 220 29.57 4.67 -32.64
C GLU A 220 29.09 5.96 -33.31
N ASN A 221 27.84 6.36 -33.06
CA ASN A 221 27.19 7.42 -33.83
C ASN A 221 27.20 8.78 -33.14
N PHE A 222 27.56 8.83 -31.86
CA PHE A 222 27.39 10.03 -31.03
C PHE A 222 28.69 10.48 -30.33
N ASN A 223 29.86 10.10 -30.88
CA ASN A 223 31.18 10.34 -30.30
C ASN A 223 31.44 11.83 -29.97
N ASN A 224 31.70 12.10 -28.68
CA ASN A 224 32.10 13.38 -28.05
C ASN A 224 31.04 14.50 -27.93
N GLU A 225 29.82 14.36 -28.45
CA GLU A 225 28.79 15.41 -28.29
C GLU A 225 27.98 15.32 -26.99
N PHE A 226 28.09 14.22 -26.25
CA PHE A 226 27.22 13.95 -25.11
C PHE A 226 27.88 14.34 -23.80
N ASP A 227 27.23 15.24 -23.06
CA ASP A 227 27.50 15.39 -21.64
C ASP A 227 27.00 14.13 -20.90
N LYS A 228 27.93 13.25 -20.54
CA LYS A 228 27.67 12.05 -19.74
C LYS A 228 26.91 12.37 -18.45
N ASN A 229 27.15 13.54 -17.84
CA ASN A 229 26.40 13.94 -16.65
C ASN A 229 24.94 14.20 -16.99
N LEU A 230 24.64 14.71 -18.19
CA LEU A 230 23.28 14.95 -18.62
C LEU A 230 22.54 13.66 -18.96
N ILE A 231 23.20 12.68 -19.59
CA ILE A 231 22.64 11.31 -19.76
C ILE A 231 22.30 10.73 -18.39
N LYS A 232 23.25 10.75 -17.45
CA LYS A 232 23.04 10.25 -16.10
C LYS A 232 21.84 10.93 -15.43
N LYS A 233 21.77 12.26 -15.46
CA LYS A 233 20.64 13.02 -14.91
C LYS A 233 19.31 12.56 -15.51
N SER A 234 19.24 12.42 -16.83
CA SER A 234 18.02 12.00 -17.51
C SER A 234 17.62 10.56 -17.21
N VAL A 235 18.59 9.65 -17.07
CA VAL A 235 18.36 8.26 -16.64
C VAL A 235 17.77 8.23 -15.23
N HIS A 236 18.36 8.97 -14.28
CA HIS A 236 17.83 9.05 -12.92
C HIS A 236 16.42 9.64 -12.88
N ILE A 237 16.15 10.72 -13.64
CA ILE A 237 14.81 11.30 -13.75
C ILE A 237 13.80 10.28 -14.30
N TYR A 238 14.17 9.53 -15.34
CA TYR A 238 13.32 8.49 -15.90
C TYR A 238 12.96 7.44 -14.86
N LEU A 239 13.96 6.88 -14.18
CA LEU A 239 13.76 5.85 -13.16
C LEU A 239 12.89 6.36 -12.00
N SER A 240 13.17 7.56 -11.50
CA SER A 240 12.37 8.20 -10.45
C SER A 240 10.90 8.36 -10.86
N LYS A 241 10.64 8.83 -12.08
CA LYS A 241 9.28 9.00 -12.60
C LYS A 241 8.58 7.67 -12.79
N GLU A 242 9.23 6.71 -13.42
CA GLU A 242 8.63 5.42 -13.75
C GLU A 242 8.28 4.64 -12.47
N ILE A 243 9.22 4.57 -11.52
CA ILE A 243 9.00 3.90 -10.23
C ILE A 243 7.98 4.70 -9.40
N GLY A 244 8.17 6.01 -9.27
CA GLY A 244 7.30 6.88 -8.47
C GLY A 244 5.85 6.88 -8.95
N ASN A 245 5.61 6.93 -10.26
CA ASN A 245 4.26 6.87 -10.82
C ASN A 245 3.57 5.52 -10.54
N ASN A 246 4.31 4.42 -10.63
CA ASN A 246 3.78 3.09 -10.35
C ASN A 246 3.41 2.92 -8.87
N ILE A 247 4.27 3.37 -7.95
CA ILE A 247 3.98 3.37 -6.51
C ILE A 247 2.83 4.32 -6.18
N SER A 248 2.78 5.50 -6.82
CA SER A 248 1.70 6.47 -6.63
C SER A 248 0.34 5.89 -6.98
N LYS A 249 0.23 5.18 -8.12
CA LYS A 249 -1.01 4.48 -8.49
C LYS A 249 -1.41 3.44 -7.46
N LEU A 250 -0.45 2.66 -6.94
CA LEU A 250 -0.71 1.67 -5.89
C LEU A 250 -1.19 2.35 -4.60
N PHE A 251 -0.54 3.42 -4.15
CA PHE A 251 -0.91 4.09 -2.91
C PHE A 251 -2.27 4.78 -3.03
N GLN A 252 -2.56 5.42 -4.16
CA GLN A 252 -3.89 5.94 -4.47
C GLN A 252 -4.95 4.84 -4.44
N TYR A 253 -4.63 3.66 -4.99
CA TYR A 253 -5.53 2.52 -4.95
C TYR A 253 -5.80 2.04 -3.51
N ILE A 254 -4.80 2.06 -2.63
CA ILE A 254 -4.96 1.72 -1.21
C ILE A 254 -5.80 2.78 -0.48
N GLU A 255 -5.54 4.07 -0.71
CA GLU A 255 -6.23 5.18 -0.05
C GLU A 255 -7.68 5.35 -0.51
N ASN A 256 -7.94 5.21 -1.81
CA ASN A 256 -9.22 5.56 -2.43
C ASN A 256 -10.02 4.35 -2.95
N GLY A 257 -9.40 3.19 -3.11
CA GLY A 257 -10.03 1.99 -3.70
C GLY A 257 -10.08 2.01 -5.22
N ASN A 258 -9.67 3.10 -5.87
CA ASN A 258 -9.61 3.27 -7.31
C ASN A 258 -8.30 3.99 -7.72
N VAL A 259 -7.95 3.88 -9.01
CA VAL A 259 -6.80 4.59 -9.58
C VAL A 259 -7.32 5.85 -10.26
N GLU A 260 -7.09 7.01 -9.66
CA GLU A 260 -7.39 8.29 -10.30
C GLU A 260 -6.23 8.72 -11.23
N ASN A 261 -6.57 9.29 -12.38
CA ASN A 261 -5.60 9.85 -13.33
C ASN A 261 -5.08 11.22 -12.87
N VAL A 262 -4.41 11.33 -11.72
CA VAL A 262 -3.80 12.60 -11.34
C VAL A 262 -2.56 12.39 -10.48
N TYR A 263 -1.38 12.39 -11.11
CA TYR A 263 -0.17 12.82 -10.42
C TYR A 263 -0.08 14.34 -10.54
N ARG A 264 -0.51 15.06 -9.50
CA ARG A 264 -0.16 16.48 -9.34
C ARG A 264 0.71 16.59 -8.10
N VAL A 265 1.93 17.09 -8.29
CA VAL A 265 2.79 17.47 -7.18
C VAL A 265 2.04 18.53 -6.38
N LYS A 266 1.65 18.17 -5.16
CA LYS A 266 0.95 19.07 -4.25
C LYS A 266 2.01 19.90 -3.54
N ASN A 267 1.95 21.24 -3.64
CA ASN A 267 2.75 22.10 -2.78
C ASN A 267 2.19 22.03 -1.35
N PHE A 268 2.67 21.06 -0.56
CA PHE A 268 2.21 20.84 0.81
C PHE A 268 2.57 22.01 1.74
N PHE A 269 3.60 22.79 1.41
CA PHE A 269 4.08 23.89 2.23
C PHE A 269 3.23 25.14 2.11
N GLU A 270 2.72 25.44 0.91
CA GLU A 270 1.76 26.52 0.71
C GLU A 270 0.52 26.36 1.58
N LYS A 271 0.11 25.11 1.82
CA LYS A 271 -1.01 24.75 2.69
C LYS A 271 -0.64 24.79 4.17
N ALA A 272 0.58 24.42 4.52
CA ALA A 272 0.99 24.32 5.93
C ALA A 272 1.03 25.68 6.67
N VAL A 273 1.28 26.78 5.94
CA VAL A 273 1.60 28.09 6.51
C VAL A 273 0.64 29.13 5.95
N ASN A 274 -0.01 29.91 6.80
CA ASN A 274 -0.73 31.12 6.41
C ASN A 274 -0.03 32.35 7.02
N VAL A 275 0.03 33.45 6.28
CA VAL A 275 0.58 34.72 6.76
C VAL A 275 -0.49 35.77 6.58
N ARG A 276 -0.89 36.42 7.66
CA ARG A 276 -1.83 37.54 7.63
C ARG A 276 -1.23 38.76 8.31
N ASP A 277 -1.56 39.93 7.79
CA ASP A 277 -1.24 41.20 8.42
C ASP A 277 -2.40 41.59 9.37
N ASP A 278 -2.08 41.89 10.63
CA ASP A 278 -3.03 42.38 11.62
C ASP A 278 -2.47 43.67 12.24
N ASN A 279 -3.03 44.80 11.84
CA ASN A 279 -2.58 46.14 12.21
C ASN A 279 -1.09 46.39 11.90
N ASN A 280 -0.22 46.27 12.93
CA ASN A 280 1.24 46.43 12.85
C ASN A 280 2.01 45.10 13.01
N ASN A 281 1.31 43.97 13.12
CA ASN A 281 1.92 42.66 13.32
C ASN A 281 1.76 41.79 12.07
N LYS A 282 2.80 41.02 11.74
CA LYS A 282 2.67 39.85 10.87
C LYS A 282 2.36 38.62 11.72
N ILE A 283 1.23 37.98 11.48
CA ILE A 283 0.83 36.73 12.15
C ILE A 283 1.10 35.57 11.20
N ILE A 284 1.87 34.59 11.69
CA ILE A 284 2.18 33.34 10.97
C ILE A 284 1.38 32.23 11.65
N GLU A 285 0.42 31.67 10.93
CA GLU A 285 -0.37 30.54 11.37
C GLU A 285 0.15 29.27 10.69
N ILE A 286 0.34 28.20 11.45
CA ILE A 286 0.86 26.93 10.95
C ILE A 286 -0.12 25.84 11.32
N ASP A 287 -0.59 25.08 10.32
CA ASP A 287 -1.43 23.92 10.57
C ASP A 287 -0.64 22.86 11.36
N LYS A 288 -1.09 22.56 12.58
CA LYS A 288 -0.40 21.68 13.51
C LYS A 288 -0.25 20.25 12.97
N LYS A 289 -1.22 19.73 12.22
CA LYS A 289 -1.24 18.35 11.71
C LYS A 289 -0.25 18.21 10.55
N ILE A 290 -0.35 19.09 9.55
CA ILE A 290 0.54 19.15 8.40
C ILE A 290 1.98 19.41 8.86
N PHE A 291 2.18 20.34 9.81
CA PHE A 291 3.51 20.63 10.35
C PHE A 291 4.16 19.41 11.01
N LYS A 292 3.43 18.70 11.88
CA LYS A 292 3.95 17.46 12.51
C LYS A 292 4.38 16.43 11.47
N ASN A 293 3.57 16.25 10.42
CA ASN A 293 3.88 15.32 9.34
C ASN A 293 5.10 15.76 8.53
N LEU A 294 5.20 17.03 8.16
CA LEU A 294 6.37 17.59 7.47
C LEU A 294 7.65 17.45 8.31
N VAL A 295 7.59 17.72 9.61
CA VAL A 295 8.73 17.53 10.53
C VAL A 295 9.14 16.06 10.61
N ALA A 296 8.18 15.14 10.69
CA ALA A 296 8.46 13.70 10.69
C ALA A 296 9.14 13.24 9.37
N LEU A 297 8.83 13.90 8.25
CA LEU A 297 9.45 13.68 6.94
C LEU A 297 10.77 14.45 6.71
N GLY A 298 11.35 15.02 7.78
CA GLY A 298 12.61 15.77 7.70
C GLY A 298 12.53 17.09 6.92
N GLN A 299 11.33 17.68 6.82
CA GLN A 299 11.05 18.89 6.04
C GLN A 299 11.02 20.19 6.86
N PHE A 300 11.49 20.17 8.11
CA PHE A 300 11.44 21.37 8.98
C PHE A 300 12.11 22.59 8.34
N LYS A 301 13.30 22.40 7.74
CA LYS A 301 14.01 23.49 7.05
C LYS A 301 13.18 24.04 5.89
N SER A 302 12.65 23.14 5.06
CA SER A 302 11.77 23.48 3.94
C SER A 302 10.49 24.22 4.36
N VAL A 303 9.95 23.96 5.55
CA VAL A 303 8.85 24.75 6.14
C VAL A 303 9.32 26.16 6.49
N MET A 304 10.49 26.31 7.10
CA MET A 304 11.04 27.63 7.46
C MET A 304 11.35 28.46 6.21
N ASP A 305 11.92 27.85 5.19
CA ASP A 305 12.17 28.49 3.90
C ASP A 305 10.83 28.97 3.27
N ALA A 306 9.78 28.15 3.35
CA ALA A 306 8.45 28.53 2.87
C ALA A 306 7.85 29.73 3.63
N ILE A 307 8.05 29.78 4.96
CA ILE A 307 7.64 30.93 5.79
C ILE A 307 8.38 32.19 5.34
N GLU A 308 9.70 32.13 5.17
CA GLU A 308 10.52 33.26 4.71
C GLU A 308 10.03 33.80 3.36
N HIS A 309 9.79 32.92 2.38
CA HIS A 309 9.28 33.33 1.09
C HIS A 309 7.88 33.95 1.17
N LYS A 310 6.96 33.38 1.97
CA LYS A 310 5.64 33.98 2.18
C LYS A 310 5.71 35.35 2.84
N LEU A 311 6.60 35.54 3.82
CA LEU A 311 6.81 36.85 4.46
C LEU A 311 7.30 37.93 3.48
N ASN A 312 8.08 37.51 2.48
CA ASN A 312 8.65 38.36 1.44
C ASN A 312 7.74 38.54 0.20
N ASN A 313 6.49 38.03 0.22
CA ASN A 313 5.57 38.00 -0.92
C ASN A 313 6.18 37.34 -2.18
N GLN A 314 7.07 36.36 -1.98
CA GLN A 314 7.69 35.62 -3.05
C GLN A 314 6.97 34.29 -3.27
N TYR A 315 6.82 33.91 -4.54
CA TYR A 315 6.24 32.62 -4.87
C TYR A 315 7.25 31.52 -4.54
N PHE A 316 6.91 30.62 -3.61
CA PHE A 316 7.77 29.51 -3.26
C PHE A 316 7.51 28.32 -4.19
N ARG A 317 8.21 28.29 -5.32
CA ARG A 317 8.18 27.14 -6.24
C ARG A 317 9.16 26.08 -5.75
N TYR A 318 8.65 24.92 -5.35
CA TYR A 318 9.42 23.70 -5.48
C TYR A 318 9.29 23.21 -6.92
N GLU A 319 10.38 23.26 -7.67
CA GLU A 319 10.47 22.48 -8.91
C GLU A 319 10.51 20.98 -8.54
N ASN A 320 9.83 20.15 -9.34
CA ASN A 320 9.89 18.71 -9.17
C ASN A 320 11.35 18.24 -9.26
N ASP A 321 11.87 17.71 -8.16
CA ASP A 321 13.24 17.18 -8.10
C ASP A 321 13.21 15.66 -8.21
N ASP A 322 12.94 15.16 -9.41
CA ASP A 322 13.08 13.73 -9.74
C ASP A 322 14.54 13.30 -9.93
N LEU A 323 15.47 14.26 -9.97
CA LEU A 323 16.87 13.97 -10.23
C LEU A 323 17.49 13.22 -9.05
N GLU A 324 17.23 13.66 -7.82
CA GLU A 324 17.78 13.05 -6.60
C GLU A 324 16.75 12.28 -5.79
N SER A 325 15.48 12.24 -6.22
CA SER A 325 14.39 11.68 -5.41
C SER A 325 14.58 10.21 -5.08
N LEU A 326 15.02 9.38 -6.04
CA LEU A 326 15.23 7.95 -5.82
C LEU A 326 16.30 7.67 -4.76
N GLU A 327 17.40 8.42 -4.78
CA GLU A 327 18.49 8.31 -3.79
C GLU A 327 18.07 8.86 -2.41
N LYS A 328 17.34 9.99 -2.39
CA LYS A 328 16.74 10.54 -1.16
C LYS A 328 15.77 9.54 -0.54
N LEU A 329 14.95 8.86 -1.35
CA LEU A 329 14.00 7.86 -0.92
C LEU A 329 14.69 6.61 -0.34
N LYS A 330 15.70 6.09 -1.05
CA LYS A 330 16.53 4.99 -0.54
C LYS A 330 17.16 5.35 0.80
N SER A 331 17.78 6.53 0.90
CA SER A 331 18.42 7.02 2.11
C SER A 331 17.42 7.18 3.25
N TRP A 332 16.23 7.73 2.95
CA TRP A 332 15.14 7.82 3.92
C TRP A 332 14.75 6.44 4.43
N TYR A 333 14.49 5.48 3.55
CA TYR A 333 14.04 4.13 3.92
C TYR A 333 15.09 3.36 4.74
N LEU A 334 16.36 3.39 4.32
CA LEU A 334 17.43 2.69 5.05
C LEU A 334 17.56 3.18 6.50
N ASN A 335 17.29 4.46 6.73
CA ASN A 335 17.28 5.03 8.06
C ASN A 335 15.94 4.79 8.79
N SER A 336 14.79 4.86 8.11
CA SER A 336 13.46 4.75 8.70
C SER A 336 12.93 3.31 8.85
N LYS A 337 13.59 2.32 8.24
CA LYS A 337 13.15 0.91 8.22
C LYS A 337 12.73 0.40 9.60
N THR A 338 11.58 -0.26 9.65
CA THR A 338 10.97 -0.77 10.88
C THR A 338 11.54 -2.12 11.31
N GLY A 339 12.18 -2.84 10.38
CA GLY A 339 12.60 -4.22 10.60
C GLY A 339 11.48 -5.25 10.38
N LEU A 340 10.28 -4.80 10.00
CA LEU A 340 9.17 -5.64 9.53
C LEU A 340 9.65 -6.54 8.38
N LEU A 341 10.33 -5.94 7.40
CA LEU A 341 10.95 -6.61 6.27
C LEU A 341 12.47 -6.57 6.39
N ARG A 342 13.09 -7.73 6.57
CA ARG A 342 14.56 -7.87 6.49
C ARG A 342 15.03 -8.18 5.08
N SER A 343 14.19 -8.84 4.29
CA SER A 343 14.46 -9.24 2.91
C SER A 343 13.16 -9.53 2.18
N LYS A 344 13.23 -9.64 0.84
CA LYS A 344 12.08 -10.03 0.01
C LYS A 344 11.49 -11.38 0.46
N ARG A 345 12.33 -12.30 0.96
CA ARG A 345 11.91 -13.64 1.43
C ARG A 345 10.91 -13.62 2.59
N ASN A 346 10.79 -12.51 3.31
CA ASN A 346 9.85 -12.39 4.43
C ASN A 346 8.44 -11.98 3.99
N ILE A 347 8.29 -11.37 2.80
CA ILE A 347 7.01 -10.86 2.29
C ILE A 347 5.93 -11.96 2.27
N PRO A 348 6.16 -13.15 1.69
CA PRO A 348 5.12 -14.18 1.59
C PRO A 348 4.59 -14.65 2.95
N SER A 349 5.46 -14.69 3.97
CA SER A 349 5.06 -15.10 5.32
C SER A 349 4.14 -14.08 6.01
N LEU A 350 4.30 -12.79 5.71
CA LEU A 350 3.43 -11.74 6.23
C LEU A 350 2.09 -11.70 5.48
N VAL A 351 2.13 -11.83 4.16
CA VAL A 351 0.93 -12.00 3.33
C VAL A 351 0.11 -13.21 3.80
N ALA A 352 0.75 -14.36 4.00
CA ALA A 352 0.09 -15.55 4.52
C ALA A 352 -0.44 -15.35 5.95
N SER A 353 0.26 -14.60 6.81
CA SER A 353 -0.23 -14.26 8.15
C SER A 353 -1.52 -13.44 8.10
N ILE A 354 -1.60 -12.45 7.21
CA ILE A 354 -2.77 -11.60 7.01
C ILE A 354 -3.95 -12.44 6.52
N LEU A 355 -3.74 -13.24 5.47
CA LEU A 355 -4.79 -14.09 4.91
C LEU A 355 -5.25 -15.17 5.90
N TYR A 356 -4.31 -15.76 6.66
CA TYR A 356 -4.64 -16.73 7.71
C TYR A 356 -5.48 -16.12 8.81
N PHE A 357 -5.16 -14.90 9.26
CA PHE A 357 -5.98 -14.17 10.22
C PHE A 357 -7.41 -13.99 9.70
N ASP A 358 -7.57 -13.47 8.48
CA ASP A 358 -8.90 -13.23 7.91
C ASP A 358 -9.71 -14.52 7.77
N VAL A 359 -9.08 -15.58 7.27
CA VAL A 359 -9.72 -16.88 7.04
C VAL A 359 -10.11 -17.55 8.38
N PHE A 360 -9.22 -17.52 9.36
CA PHE A 360 -9.42 -18.18 10.65
C PHE A 360 -10.42 -17.42 11.52
N GLY A 361 -10.28 -16.09 11.59
CA GLY A 361 -11.15 -15.20 12.38
C GLY A 361 -12.50 -14.93 11.72
N ARG A 362 -12.62 -15.12 10.39
CA ARG A 362 -13.74 -14.60 9.59
C ARG A 362 -13.92 -13.09 9.75
N GLU A 363 -12.79 -12.39 9.87
CA GLU A 363 -12.68 -10.95 10.01
C GLU A 363 -11.99 -10.38 8.76
N GLY A 364 -12.00 -9.05 8.61
CA GLY A 364 -11.32 -8.38 7.51
C GLY A 364 -11.86 -8.75 6.13
N SER A 365 -11.03 -9.36 5.28
CA SER A 365 -11.40 -9.68 3.91
C SER A 365 -12.46 -10.75 3.79
N PHE A 366 -12.71 -11.53 4.84
CA PHE A 366 -13.70 -12.61 4.82
C PHE A 366 -14.86 -12.41 5.82
N ASP A 367 -15.03 -11.17 6.30
CA ASP A 367 -16.14 -10.76 7.17
C ASP A 367 -17.49 -10.78 6.43
N MET A 368 -18.56 -11.23 7.10
CA MET A 368 -19.92 -11.30 6.53
C MET A 368 -20.53 -9.93 6.19
N LEU A 369 -20.11 -8.87 6.88
CA LEU A 369 -20.72 -7.54 6.79
C LEU A 369 -20.04 -6.65 5.75
N TYR A 370 -18.78 -6.92 5.42
CA TYR A 370 -18.02 -6.07 4.49
C TYR A 370 -16.95 -6.79 3.67
N GLY A 371 -16.65 -8.06 3.91
CA GLY A 371 -15.66 -8.83 3.14
C GLY A 371 -16.26 -9.71 2.03
N LEU A 372 -15.37 -10.44 1.35
CA LEU A 372 -15.70 -11.63 0.58
C LEU A 372 -16.13 -12.74 1.54
N PHE A 373 -17.42 -12.93 1.79
CA PHE A 373 -17.84 -14.06 2.63
C PHE A 373 -17.38 -15.40 2.03
N VAL A 374 -16.56 -16.17 2.74
CA VAL A 374 -16.25 -17.57 2.41
C VAL A 374 -17.21 -18.45 3.18
N PRO A 375 -18.25 -19.00 2.53
CA PRO A 375 -19.19 -19.89 3.19
C PRO A 375 -18.52 -21.25 3.41
N ILE A 376 -17.57 -21.41 4.34
CA ILE A 376 -16.95 -22.72 4.60
C ILE A 376 -18.03 -23.70 5.08
N ARG A 377 -18.56 -24.51 4.16
CA ARG A 377 -19.62 -25.52 4.34
C ARG A 377 -19.00 -26.92 4.36
N LYS A 378 -18.02 -27.12 5.24
CA LYS A 378 -17.53 -28.46 5.53
C LYS A 378 -18.61 -29.25 6.28
N LYS A 379 -19.09 -30.36 5.70
CA LYS A 379 -19.92 -31.36 6.41
C LYS A 379 -19.04 -32.08 7.44
N GLY A 380 -18.80 -31.45 8.59
CA GLY A 380 -17.98 -32.00 9.69
C GLY A 380 -17.21 -30.95 10.47
N LYS A 381 -16.32 -31.40 11.38
CA LYS A 381 -15.41 -30.50 12.11
C LYS A 381 -14.34 -29.95 11.18
N ILE A 382 -14.10 -28.64 11.27
CA ILE A 382 -12.99 -27.95 10.62
C ILE A 382 -11.77 -28.03 11.55
N PHE A 383 -10.63 -28.38 11.00
CA PHE A 383 -9.33 -28.46 11.67
C PHE A 383 -8.40 -27.34 11.21
N ILE A 384 -7.34 -27.08 11.98
CA ILE A 384 -6.39 -26.00 11.66
C ILE A 384 -5.73 -26.16 10.27
N LYS A 385 -5.48 -27.41 9.87
CA LYS A 385 -4.94 -27.77 8.54
C LYS A 385 -5.85 -27.36 7.39
N ASP A 386 -7.16 -27.32 7.60
CA ASP A 386 -8.12 -26.90 6.57
C ASP A 386 -7.93 -25.41 6.25
N TYR A 387 -7.69 -24.58 7.27
CA TYR A 387 -7.37 -23.17 7.08
C TYR A 387 -6.02 -22.96 6.39
N TYR A 388 -5.01 -23.78 6.71
CA TYR A 388 -3.71 -23.71 6.01
C TYR A 388 -3.87 -23.97 4.51
N LEU A 389 -4.67 -24.97 4.15
CA LEU A 389 -4.95 -25.29 2.76
C LEU A 389 -5.74 -24.20 2.06
N LEU A 390 -6.74 -23.63 2.73
CA LEU A 390 -7.53 -22.53 2.18
C LEU A 390 -6.63 -21.31 1.87
N VAL A 391 -5.78 -20.92 2.81
CA VAL A 391 -4.83 -19.81 2.60
C VAL A 391 -3.83 -20.13 1.49
N THR A 392 -3.28 -21.34 1.45
CA THR A 392 -2.36 -21.78 0.39
C THR A 392 -3.06 -21.80 -0.97
N GLY A 393 -4.34 -22.19 -1.02
CA GLY A 393 -5.21 -22.15 -2.19
C GLY A 393 -5.42 -20.74 -2.73
N ILE A 394 -5.74 -19.80 -1.84
CA ILE A 394 -5.87 -18.37 -2.16
C ILE A 394 -4.53 -17.84 -2.72
N ILE A 395 -3.41 -18.11 -2.04
CA ILE A 395 -2.09 -17.69 -2.52
C ILE A 395 -1.80 -18.27 -3.90
N TYR A 396 -1.99 -19.58 -4.08
CA TYR A 396 -1.76 -20.24 -5.36
C TYR A 396 -2.57 -19.61 -6.48
N ARG A 397 -3.86 -19.39 -6.26
CA ARG A 397 -4.79 -18.97 -7.30
C ARG A 397 -4.67 -17.48 -7.66
N PHE A 398 -4.52 -16.62 -6.66
CA PHE A 398 -4.56 -15.16 -6.86
C PHE A 398 -3.20 -14.49 -6.84
N LEU A 399 -2.27 -15.00 -6.03
CA LEU A 399 -0.99 -14.33 -5.76
C LEU A 399 0.21 -15.05 -6.39
N TYR A 400 -0.02 -16.21 -6.99
CA TYR A 400 0.98 -16.92 -7.78
C TYR A 400 0.51 -17.18 -9.21
N LYS A 401 -0.73 -17.64 -9.37
CA LYS A 401 -1.46 -17.64 -10.63
C LYS A 401 -2.21 -16.32 -10.78
N TYR A 402 -2.29 -15.85 -12.02
CA TYR A 402 -2.85 -14.56 -12.39
C TYR A 402 -4.35 -14.69 -12.67
N ASP A 403 -5.13 -15.13 -11.68
CA ASP A 403 -6.58 -15.12 -11.74
C ASP A 403 -7.08 -13.79 -11.16
N PHE A 404 -7.38 -12.81 -12.03
CA PHE A 404 -7.89 -11.53 -11.56
C PHE A 404 -9.32 -11.68 -11.06
N LEU A 405 -9.60 -11.05 -9.91
CA LEU A 405 -10.97 -10.89 -9.41
C LEU A 405 -11.80 -9.91 -10.25
N ASN A 406 -11.17 -9.11 -11.13
CA ASN A 406 -11.83 -8.23 -12.11
C ASN A 406 -10.81 -7.78 -13.17
N GLU A 407 -11.04 -8.04 -14.47
CA GLU A 407 -10.18 -7.48 -15.54
C GLU A 407 -10.34 -5.96 -15.68
N ASP A 408 -11.48 -5.40 -15.23
CA ASP A 408 -11.79 -3.97 -15.25
C ASP A 408 -11.52 -3.33 -13.87
N LEU A 409 -10.23 -3.20 -13.49
CA LEU A 409 -9.78 -2.34 -12.37
C LEU A 409 -10.20 -0.86 -12.51
N ARG A 410 -10.86 -0.49 -13.62
CA ARG A 410 -11.12 0.89 -14.09
C ARG A 410 -12.59 1.30 -14.15
N LYS A 411 -13.53 0.42 -13.81
CA LYS A 411 -14.95 0.81 -13.78
C LYS A 411 -15.44 0.69 -12.36
N ASP A 412 -16.23 1.67 -11.94
CA ASP A 412 -16.88 1.86 -10.63
C ASP A 412 -17.85 0.73 -10.22
N ARG A 413 -17.56 -0.50 -10.63
CA ARG A 413 -18.15 -1.72 -10.11
C ARG A 413 -17.35 -2.11 -8.89
N ILE A 414 -17.65 -1.36 -7.83
CA ILE A 414 -17.97 -1.90 -6.51
C ILE A 414 -18.42 -3.36 -6.64
N PHE A 415 -17.96 -4.21 -5.72
CA PHE A 415 -18.37 -5.60 -5.51
C PHE A 415 -19.92 -5.72 -5.40
N HIS A 416 -20.64 -5.48 -6.49
CA HIS A 416 -22.04 -5.80 -6.65
C HIS A 416 -22.06 -7.27 -6.89
N CYS A 417 -22.33 -8.01 -5.82
CA CYS A 417 -22.81 -9.38 -5.91
C CYS A 417 -21.90 -10.22 -6.81
N PHE A 418 -20.72 -10.56 -6.31
CA PHE A 418 -20.09 -11.79 -6.79
C PHE A 418 -21.19 -12.85 -6.74
N ASN A 419 -21.34 -13.65 -7.79
CA ASN A 419 -22.05 -14.92 -7.70
C ASN A 419 -21.37 -15.69 -6.57
N LYS A 420 -21.92 -15.50 -5.37
CA LYS A 420 -21.34 -15.78 -4.05
C LYS A 420 -21.08 -17.27 -3.86
N ASP A 421 -21.74 -18.06 -4.70
CA ASP A 421 -21.88 -19.51 -4.65
C ASP A 421 -21.14 -20.22 -5.79
N GLU A 422 -20.35 -19.54 -6.64
CA GLU A 422 -19.66 -20.23 -7.76
C GLU A 422 -18.15 -20.21 -7.60
N TYR A 423 -17.56 -19.12 -7.11
CA TYR A 423 -16.11 -18.92 -7.15
C TYR A 423 -15.39 -19.40 -5.89
N LEU A 424 -15.94 -19.10 -4.72
CA LEU A 424 -15.48 -19.66 -3.44
C LEU A 424 -15.97 -21.08 -3.26
N ASP A 425 -17.16 -21.43 -3.78
CA ASP A 425 -17.56 -22.82 -3.98
C ASP A 425 -16.58 -23.52 -4.91
N ASN A 426 -15.98 -22.90 -5.93
CA ASN A 426 -14.91 -23.56 -6.70
C ASN A 426 -13.58 -23.72 -5.95
N ILE A 427 -13.22 -22.86 -4.99
CA ILE A 427 -12.02 -23.04 -4.15
C ILE A 427 -12.30 -24.04 -3.03
N GLU A 428 -13.47 -23.96 -2.43
CA GLU A 428 -13.97 -24.91 -1.45
C GLU A 428 -14.18 -26.27 -2.09
N ASP A 429 -14.83 -26.38 -3.24
CA ASP A 429 -14.93 -27.59 -4.08
C ASP A 429 -13.55 -28.01 -4.55
N PHE A 430 -12.63 -27.12 -4.92
CA PHE A 430 -11.25 -27.52 -5.19
C PHE A 430 -10.59 -28.16 -3.97
N ILE A 431 -10.86 -27.67 -2.76
CA ILE A 431 -10.36 -28.26 -1.51
C ILE A 431 -11.14 -29.55 -1.17
N MET A 432 -12.46 -29.57 -1.36
CA MET A 432 -13.39 -30.63 -0.95
C MET A 432 -13.42 -31.79 -1.95
N CYS A 433 -13.30 -31.58 -3.26
CA CYS A 433 -13.06 -32.62 -4.27
C CYS A 433 -11.76 -33.39 -4.00
N GLN A 434 -10.80 -32.78 -3.29
CA GLN A 434 -9.53 -33.40 -2.94
C GLN A 434 -9.61 -34.18 -1.61
N TYR A 435 -10.55 -33.83 -0.74
CA TYR A 435 -10.82 -34.48 0.55
C TYR A 435 -11.91 -35.55 0.48
N ASP A 436 -12.87 -35.40 -0.42
CA ASP A 436 -14.03 -36.25 -0.60
C ASP A 436 -14.05 -36.66 -2.08
N ASN A 437 -13.82 -37.94 -2.36
CA ASN A 437 -13.79 -38.54 -3.72
C ASN A 437 -15.14 -38.43 -4.48
N LYS A 438 -16.06 -37.58 -4.04
CA LYS A 438 -17.45 -37.47 -4.50
C LYS A 438 -17.71 -36.26 -5.39
N TYR A 439 -16.88 -35.23 -5.36
CA TYR A 439 -17.06 -34.04 -6.20
C TYR A 439 -15.98 -34.01 -7.29
N THR A 440 -16.39 -33.50 -8.45
CA THR A 440 -15.71 -33.33 -9.75
C THR A 440 -14.28 -33.90 -9.88
N PRO A 441 -13.99 -34.76 -10.89
CA PRO A 441 -12.67 -35.39 -11.03
C PRO A 441 -11.54 -34.36 -10.95
N LYS A 442 -10.52 -34.65 -10.13
CA LYS A 442 -9.33 -33.80 -9.90
C LYS A 442 -8.77 -33.20 -11.21
N GLU A 443 -8.86 -33.98 -12.28
CA GLU A 443 -8.47 -33.68 -13.67
C GLU A 443 -9.17 -32.44 -14.25
N LYS A 444 -10.49 -32.27 -14.05
CA LYS A 444 -11.24 -31.11 -14.56
C LYS A 444 -10.87 -29.79 -13.88
N ILE A 445 -10.48 -29.84 -12.61
CA ILE A 445 -10.07 -28.64 -11.88
C ILE A 445 -8.61 -28.28 -12.21
N SER A 446 -7.73 -29.26 -12.39
CA SER A 446 -6.37 -29.02 -12.88
C SER A 446 -6.35 -28.44 -14.29
N GLU A 447 -7.18 -28.93 -15.22
CA GLU A 447 -7.30 -28.38 -16.58
C GLU A 447 -7.71 -26.90 -16.58
N ASN A 448 -8.57 -26.48 -15.65
CA ASN A 448 -8.97 -25.08 -15.49
C ASN A 448 -7.84 -24.20 -14.88
N LEU A 449 -6.93 -24.79 -14.09
CA LEU A 449 -5.84 -24.07 -13.44
C LEU A 449 -4.60 -23.91 -14.34
N ASP A 450 -4.35 -24.88 -15.24
CA ASP A 450 -3.21 -24.84 -16.17
C ASP A 450 -3.35 -23.73 -17.22
N ASN A 451 -4.57 -23.26 -17.48
CA ASN A 451 -4.85 -22.14 -18.39
C ASN A 451 -4.57 -20.76 -17.76
N ILE A 452 -4.29 -20.68 -16.46
CA ILE A 452 -4.05 -19.42 -15.76
C ILE A 452 -2.58 -19.02 -15.90
N LYS A 453 -2.34 -17.82 -16.44
CA LYS A 453 -0.99 -17.25 -16.58
C LYS A 453 -0.32 -17.13 -15.22
N THR A 454 1.00 -17.32 -15.15
CA THR A 454 1.74 -17.16 -13.89
C THR A 454 2.05 -15.67 -13.68
N LEU A 455 1.94 -15.20 -12.44
CA LEU A 455 2.44 -13.87 -12.06
C LEU A 455 3.94 -13.78 -12.35
N HIS A 456 4.38 -12.64 -12.88
CA HIS A 456 5.79 -12.45 -13.25
C HIS A 456 6.73 -12.46 -12.03
N ASP A 457 6.23 -12.17 -10.83
CA ASP A 457 6.99 -12.24 -9.58
C ASP A 457 6.84 -13.62 -8.89
N PRO A 458 7.88 -14.47 -8.84
CA PRO A 458 7.81 -15.80 -8.25
C PRO A 458 7.90 -15.80 -6.71
N ILE A 459 7.88 -14.64 -6.04
CA ILE A 459 8.06 -14.52 -4.58
C ILE A 459 7.07 -15.39 -3.78
N MET A 460 5.87 -15.64 -4.30
CA MET A 460 4.84 -16.45 -3.65
C MET A 460 4.95 -17.96 -3.93
N SER A 461 5.90 -18.40 -4.77
CA SER A 461 6.03 -19.80 -5.22
C SER A 461 6.11 -20.82 -4.09
N ASP A 462 6.94 -20.59 -3.08
CA ASP A 462 7.07 -21.51 -1.94
C ASP A 462 5.76 -21.64 -1.14
N TRP A 463 4.95 -20.59 -1.13
CA TRP A 463 3.66 -20.53 -0.43
C TRP A 463 2.48 -20.92 -1.30
N SER A 464 2.70 -21.19 -2.60
CA SER A 464 1.69 -21.68 -3.52
C SER A 464 1.70 -23.21 -3.66
N VAL A 465 2.67 -23.91 -3.05
CA VAL A 465 2.73 -25.38 -3.08
C VAL A 465 1.68 -25.98 -2.15
N ILE A 466 0.56 -26.39 -2.74
CA ILE A 466 -0.55 -27.10 -2.08
C ILE A 466 -0.30 -28.60 -2.14
N SER A 467 -0.48 -29.30 -1.02
CA SER A 467 -0.56 -30.76 -0.99
C SER A 467 -1.68 -31.15 -0.03
N PHE A 468 -2.50 -32.12 -0.42
CA PHE A 468 -3.58 -32.68 0.38
C PHE A 468 -3.25 -34.06 0.95
N ASP A 469 -2.14 -34.66 0.51
CA ASP A 469 -1.69 -35.97 0.95
C ASP A 469 -1.04 -35.88 2.33
N GLU A 470 -1.81 -36.18 3.37
CA GLU A 470 -1.39 -36.11 4.77
C GLU A 470 -0.24 -37.08 5.02
N GLY A 471 0.93 -36.53 5.37
CA GLY A 471 2.17 -37.30 5.56
C GLY A 471 3.19 -37.14 4.44
N SER A 472 2.80 -36.59 3.28
CA SER A 472 3.75 -36.23 2.22
C SER A 472 4.71 -35.11 2.67
N ASP A 473 5.94 -35.11 2.13
CA ASP A 473 6.92 -34.06 2.40
C ASP A 473 6.39 -32.66 2.06
N LYS A 474 5.63 -32.55 0.97
CA LYS A 474 5.00 -31.29 0.55
C LYS A 474 3.93 -30.81 1.55
N PHE A 475 3.09 -31.71 2.05
CA PHE A 475 2.09 -31.39 3.08
C PHE A 475 2.76 -30.95 4.38
N ASN A 476 3.76 -31.72 4.83
CA ASN A 476 4.51 -31.41 6.04
C ASN A 476 5.25 -30.06 5.92
N ALA A 477 5.83 -29.77 4.76
CA ALA A 477 6.46 -28.48 4.48
C ALA A 477 5.46 -27.32 4.57
N MET A 478 4.27 -27.46 3.96
CA MET A 478 3.19 -26.48 4.08
C MET A 478 2.81 -26.23 5.54
N VAL A 479 2.48 -27.28 6.29
CA VAL A 479 2.14 -27.17 7.72
C VAL A 479 3.27 -26.48 8.51
N ASN A 480 4.53 -26.82 8.23
CA ASN A 480 5.68 -26.22 8.89
C ASN A 480 5.85 -24.72 8.58
N ARG A 481 5.47 -24.25 7.39
CA ARG A 481 5.43 -22.81 7.07
C ARG A 481 4.42 -22.08 7.95
N PHE A 482 3.20 -22.61 8.07
CA PHE A 482 2.15 -22.01 8.91
C PHE A 482 2.49 -22.00 10.40
N LYS A 483 3.12 -23.07 10.91
CA LYS A 483 3.61 -23.11 12.30
C LYS A 483 4.68 -22.05 12.62
N LYS A 484 5.37 -21.55 11.59
CA LYS A 484 6.43 -20.53 11.69
C LYS A 484 5.94 -19.14 11.26
N LEU A 485 4.63 -18.93 11.16
CA LEU A 485 4.10 -17.61 10.82
C LEU A 485 4.55 -16.56 11.85
N PRO A 486 4.80 -15.32 11.41
CA PRO A 486 5.06 -14.21 12.31
C PRO A 486 3.93 -14.01 13.33
N ASN A 487 4.28 -13.61 14.56
CA ASN A 487 3.31 -13.47 15.66
C ASN A 487 2.56 -12.12 15.65
N TYR A 488 2.63 -11.31 14.59
CA TYR A 488 2.00 -9.99 14.53
C TYR A 488 0.48 -10.03 14.71
N LEU A 489 -0.18 -11.11 14.27
CA LEU A 489 -1.65 -11.26 14.29
C LEU A 489 -2.13 -12.36 15.24
N ASN A 490 -1.32 -12.73 16.23
CA ASN A 490 -1.72 -13.66 17.27
C ASN A 490 -2.25 -12.88 18.47
N ALA A 491 -3.49 -13.15 18.90
CA ALA A 491 -4.02 -12.57 20.13
C ALA A 491 -3.09 -12.91 21.31
N PRO A 492 -2.72 -11.93 22.16
CA PRO A 492 -1.85 -12.18 23.30
C PRO A 492 -2.52 -13.22 24.21
N LYS A 493 -1.85 -14.35 24.44
CA LYS A 493 -2.29 -15.32 25.44
C LYS A 493 -2.03 -14.70 26.81
N PHE A 494 -3.07 -14.24 27.49
CA PHE A 494 -3.00 -13.84 28.89
C PHE A 494 -2.68 -15.06 29.75
N ILE A 495 -1.40 -15.35 29.91
CA ILE A 495 -0.92 -16.26 30.95
C ILE A 495 -0.73 -15.38 32.19
N VAL A 496 -1.68 -15.46 33.11
CA VAL A 496 -1.53 -14.94 34.48
C VAL A 496 -0.51 -15.85 35.17
N LYS A 497 0.78 -15.56 35.01
CA LYS A 497 1.83 -16.12 35.87
C LYS A 497 2.85 -15.04 36.17
N ASP A 498 3.12 -14.91 37.46
CA ASP A 498 4.18 -14.09 38.02
C ASP A 498 5.53 -14.37 37.35
N THR A 499 6.37 -13.33 37.41
CA THR A 499 7.81 -13.26 37.16
C THR A 499 8.27 -12.67 35.81
N GLU A 500 9.05 -11.61 36.00
CA GLU A 500 9.78 -10.69 35.12
C GLU A 500 10.59 -11.38 33.99
N THR A 501 10.73 -12.70 34.00
CA THR A 501 11.49 -13.48 33.01
C THR A 501 10.82 -13.65 31.63
N GLN A 502 9.60 -13.17 31.40
CA GLN A 502 8.98 -13.16 30.06
C GLN A 502 9.09 -11.83 29.30
N GLU A 503 9.52 -10.74 29.94
CA GLU A 503 9.61 -9.42 29.29
C GLU A 503 10.58 -9.44 28.10
N GLU A 504 11.64 -10.25 28.13
CA GLU A 504 12.59 -10.37 27.00
C GLU A 504 12.06 -11.18 25.81
N LYS A 505 11.06 -12.05 26.00
CA LYS A 505 10.47 -12.87 24.92
C LYS A 505 9.18 -12.27 24.35
N ARG A 506 8.56 -11.31 25.06
CA ARG A 506 7.40 -10.53 24.62
C ARG A 506 7.80 -9.13 24.15
N LYS A 507 8.82 -9.03 23.30
CA LYS A 507 8.81 -7.96 22.28
C LYS A 507 7.63 -8.30 21.35
N GLU A 508 6.42 -8.04 21.81
CA GLU A 508 5.22 -8.06 21.00
C GLU A 508 5.43 -7.03 19.89
N TRP A 509 5.25 -7.49 18.65
CA TRP A 509 5.51 -6.65 17.49
C TRP A 509 4.30 -5.75 17.26
N ASP A 510 4.24 -4.67 18.04
CA ASP A 510 3.24 -3.60 17.94
C ASP A 510 3.51 -2.76 16.68
N ILE A 511 2.61 -2.83 15.70
CA ILE A 511 2.77 -2.09 14.45
C ILE A 511 2.67 -0.57 14.68
N GLY A 512 1.91 -0.14 15.69
CA GLY A 512 1.84 1.27 16.09
C GLY A 512 3.21 1.81 16.50
N GLU A 513 3.97 1.06 17.30
CA GLU A 513 5.34 1.41 17.67
C GLU A 513 6.27 1.46 16.46
N LEU A 514 6.14 0.52 15.52
CA LEU A 514 6.94 0.54 14.28
C LEU A 514 6.67 1.79 13.44
N ILE A 515 5.40 2.22 13.33
CA ILE A 515 5.04 3.45 12.63
C ILE A 515 5.57 4.68 13.39
N ALA A 516 5.49 4.69 14.72
CA ALA A 516 6.07 5.74 15.54
C ALA A 516 7.59 5.86 15.34
N LEU A 517 8.30 4.72 15.21
CA LEU A 517 9.73 4.70 14.88
C LEU A 517 10.04 5.32 13.51
N GLN A 518 9.21 5.08 12.49
CA GLN A 518 9.35 5.77 11.19
C GLN A 518 9.20 7.30 11.35
N ARG A 519 8.29 7.77 12.21
CA ARG A 519 8.01 9.19 12.45
C ARG A 519 9.09 9.92 13.26
N LEU A 520 9.78 9.21 14.17
CA LEU A 520 10.83 9.80 15.02
C LEU A 520 12.10 10.10 14.24
N LYS A 521 12.39 9.31 13.21
CA LYS A 521 13.61 9.45 12.42
C LYS A 521 13.39 10.51 11.35
N LYS A 522 13.70 11.77 11.71
CA LYS A 522 13.57 13.00 10.91
C LYS A 522 14.46 13.03 9.65
N ASN A 523 14.37 12.01 8.81
CA ASN A 523 15.13 11.89 7.57
C ASN A 523 14.37 12.56 6.42
N HIS A 524 15.11 13.12 5.49
CA HIS A 524 14.54 13.90 4.40
C HIS A 524 13.85 13.01 3.35
N TYR A 525 12.50 13.06 3.30
CA TYR A 525 11.69 12.40 2.26
C TYR A 525 11.53 13.28 1.01
N PRO A 526 11.55 12.74 -0.22
CA PRO A 526 11.42 13.54 -1.44
C PRO A 526 9.95 13.93 -1.75
N ILE A 527 9.36 14.82 -0.95
CA ILE A 527 7.93 15.17 -1.04
C ILE A 527 7.52 15.93 -2.31
N ASN A 528 8.49 16.51 -3.03
CA ASN A 528 8.29 17.23 -4.29
C ASN A 528 8.87 16.46 -5.49
N SER A 529 8.59 15.15 -5.55
CA SER A 529 9.05 14.27 -6.63
C SER A 529 7.87 13.52 -7.25
N SER A 530 8.10 12.49 -8.07
CA SER A 530 7.11 11.51 -8.53
C SER A 530 6.67 10.48 -7.48
N PHE A 531 7.32 10.43 -6.31
CA PHE A 531 6.97 9.48 -5.26
C PHE A 531 5.80 9.96 -4.40
N PRO A 532 4.84 9.08 -4.05
CA PRO A 532 3.75 9.45 -3.15
C PRO A 532 4.28 9.63 -1.73
N LEU A 533 3.49 10.22 -0.84
CA LEU A 533 3.82 10.25 0.58
C LEU A 533 3.67 8.83 1.18
N PRO A 534 4.39 8.50 2.28
CA PRO A 534 4.14 7.29 3.04
C PRO A 534 2.67 7.21 3.48
N LEU A 535 2.08 6.01 3.51
CA LEU A 535 0.63 5.82 3.72
C LEU A 535 0.11 6.30 5.09
N TRP A 536 1.00 6.48 6.08
CA TRP A 536 0.65 7.02 7.40
C TRP A 536 0.62 8.56 7.44
N VAL A 537 0.99 9.22 6.35
CA VAL A 537 1.04 10.68 6.24
C VAL A 537 -0.29 11.18 5.67
N ASP A 538 -1.02 11.91 6.50
CA ASP A 538 -2.25 12.57 6.07
C ASP A 538 -2.06 14.08 5.96
N MET A 539 -2.06 14.58 4.72
CA MET A 539 -1.98 16.01 4.37
C MET A 539 -3.33 16.60 3.93
N SER A 540 -4.44 15.88 4.15
CA SER A 540 -5.77 16.46 3.95
C SER A 540 -5.96 17.60 4.96
N MET A 541 -6.27 18.79 4.44
CA MET A 541 -6.78 19.87 5.27
C MET A 541 -8.17 19.46 5.74
N LYS A 542 -8.38 19.45 7.06
CA LYS A 542 -9.72 19.61 7.60
C LYS A 542 -10.09 21.04 7.23
N GLY A 543 -10.94 21.20 6.22
CA GLY A 543 -11.63 22.47 6.06
C GLY A 543 -12.36 22.69 7.37
N GLU A 544 -12.04 23.76 8.09
CA GLU A 544 -13.01 24.28 9.04
C GLU A 544 -14.22 24.65 8.18
N ILE A 545 -15.25 23.80 8.23
CA ILE A 545 -16.60 24.25 7.91
C ILE A 545 -16.88 25.27 9.02
N GLU A 546 -16.70 26.54 8.69
CA GLU A 546 -17.22 27.63 9.49
C GLU A 546 -18.73 27.36 9.66
N ASN A 547 -19.14 27.18 10.93
CA ASN A 547 -20.55 27.01 11.30
C ASN A 547 -21.35 28.27 10.99
#